data_AF-A0A1G8AMZ8-F1
#
_entry.id   AF-A0A1G8AMZ8-F1
#
_cell.length_a   1.000
_cell.length_b   1.000
_cell.length_c   1.000
_cell.angle_alpha   90.00
_cell.angle_beta   90.00
_cell.angle_gamma   90.00
#
_symmetry.space_group_name_H-M   'P 1'
#
loop_
_entity.id
_entity.type
_entity.pdbx_description
1 polymer ?
#
loop_
_entity_poly.entity_id
_entity_poly.type
_entity_poly.pdbx_seq_one_letter_code
_entity_poly.pdbx_strand_id
1 'polypeptide(L)'
;MTIYIGTTNTDGSGSAQNLNADNSFSPTFEYISGPLESQPEGTWVYGYVDDVLSVTKTEERYCVYCFEYSIEATNLSTWNAEGLKEIAMYDVEEGYVEINNFVDVYFINDYYGTAEPYGYDGDQTLVINDAKRGYIDTRNTRGDPADEGITYQMVSSTDIIIAPHSNGDSWSNLFEVYTGLGSDKVTFTASQDDGSRDTSTQWTEFYVDLGEYRDTFTYDLTHSVSSDQLRYVDGGDDTDTLTLLVDTDDLDFENFEIITSDGVTLSLTANSLEQNSTSEIGLIIEDTYVEFGADILDASVSSLSDAQQDYLEELNFDSDEYSTITVTTDDGATYTLLMNEVDDLVAA
;
A
#
# COMPACT_ATOMS: atom_id res chain seq x y z
N MET A 1 11.20 6.28 -17.96
CA MET A 1 9.87 6.88 -17.75
C MET A 1 9.09 7.15 -19.03
N THR A 2 7.84 6.70 -19.07
CA THR A 2 6.81 7.05 -20.05
C THR A 2 5.51 7.44 -19.33
N ILE A 3 4.86 8.53 -19.75
CA ILE A 3 3.59 8.99 -19.18
C ILE A 3 2.57 9.22 -20.30
N TYR A 4 1.36 8.72 -20.08
CA TYR A 4 0.21 8.88 -20.95
C TYR A 4 -1.00 9.40 -20.17
N ILE A 5 -1.64 10.44 -20.69
CA ILE A 5 -2.87 11.02 -20.16
C ILE A 5 -4.01 10.70 -21.13
N GLY A 6 -5.02 9.98 -20.64
CA GLY A 6 -6.15 9.57 -21.45
C GLY A 6 -7.08 10.73 -21.75
N THR A 7 -7.34 10.95 -23.04
CA THR A 7 -8.22 12.02 -23.53
C THR A 7 -9.58 11.50 -24.02
N THR A 8 -9.77 10.18 -23.99
CA THR A 8 -10.90 9.52 -24.67
C THR A 8 -11.97 8.98 -23.73
N ASN A 9 -11.67 8.81 -22.45
CA ASN A 9 -12.64 8.36 -21.44
C ASN A 9 -13.57 9.50 -21.01
N THR A 10 -14.70 9.60 -21.72
CA THR A 10 -15.72 10.63 -21.50
C THR A 10 -16.78 10.19 -20.49
N ASP A 11 -17.11 8.90 -20.43
CA ASP A 11 -18.19 8.36 -19.58
C ASP A 11 -17.70 7.60 -18.34
N GLY A 12 -16.38 7.46 -18.13
CA GLY A 12 -15.81 6.72 -17.01
C GLY A 12 -15.70 5.20 -17.26
N SER A 13 -16.05 4.72 -18.45
CA SER A 13 -15.95 3.30 -18.82
C SER A 13 -14.59 2.90 -19.43
N GLY A 14 -13.76 3.88 -19.78
CA GLY A 14 -12.38 3.65 -20.24
C GLY A 14 -11.49 3.05 -19.15
N SER A 15 -10.32 2.57 -19.57
CA SER A 15 -9.28 2.10 -18.66
C SER A 15 -7.90 2.67 -19.01
N ALA A 16 -7.18 3.12 -18.00
CA ALA A 16 -5.79 3.59 -18.10
C ALA A 16 -4.83 2.51 -18.62
N GLN A 17 -5.14 1.22 -18.41
CA GLN A 17 -4.33 0.08 -18.86
C GLN A 17 -4.09 0.04 -20.38
N ASN A 18 -5.02 0.60 -21.17
CA ASN A 18 -4.93 0.57 -22.63
C ASN A 18 -4.35 1.87 -23.23
N LEU A 19 -3.87 2.79 -22.39
CA LEU A 19 -3.25 4.01 -22.87
C LEU A 19 -1.93 3.72 -23.57
N ASN A 20 -1.74 4.39 -24.69
CA ASN A 20 -0.56 4.32 -25.54
C ASN A 20 -0.46 5.62 -26.36
N ALA A 21 0.60 5.75 -27.15
CA ALA A 21 0.83 6.97 -27.94
C ALA A 21 -0.28 7.32 -28.95
N ASP A 22 -1.12 6.36 -29.38
CA ASP A 22 -2.17 6.59 -30.38
C ASP A 22 -3.49 7.12 -29.77
N ASN A 23 -3.74 6.88 -28.47
CA ASN A 23 -5.00 7.21 -27.79
C ASN A 23 -4.84 8.09 -26.55
N SER A 24 -3.64 8.65 -26.35
CA SER A 24 -3.31 9.50 -25.20
C SER A 24 -2.58 10.76 -25.61
N PHE A 25 -2.51 11.70 -24.66
CA PHE A 25 -1.56 12.80 -24.68
C PHE A 25 -0.32 12.40 -23.87
N SER A 26 0.88 12.65 -24.40
CA SER A 26 2.13 12.45 -23.66
C SER A 26 2.77 13.81 -23.37
N PRO A 27 2.97 14.18 -22.09
CA PRO A 27 3.51 15.48 -21.73
C PRO A 27 4.99 15.59 -22.15
N THR A 28 5.34 16.74 -22.73
CA THR A 28 6.74 17.09 -22.99
C THR A 28 7.29 17.86 -21.80
N PHE A 29 8.46 17.45 -21.30
CA PHE A 29 9.10 18.10 -20.15
C PHE A 29 9.96 19.27 -20.61
N GLU A 30 9.39 20.48 -20.51
CA GLU A 30 10.12 21.72 -20.77
C GLU A 30 10.62 22.34 -19.46
N TYR A 31 11.68 23.14 -19.53
CA TYR A 31 12.17 23.87 -18.36
C TYR A 31 11.14 24.93 -17.92
N ILE A 32 10.68 24.84 -16.68
CA ILE A 32 9.72 25.77 -16.07
C ILE A 32 10.44 26.77 -15.18
N SER A 33 11.26 26.28 -14.23
CA SER A 33 11.95 27.13 -13.27
C SER A 33 13.19 26.47 -12.68
N GLY A 34 14.07 27.28 -12.08
CA GLY A 34 15.24 26.83 -11.35
C GLY A 34 16.38 27.85 -11.36
N PRO A 35 17.53 27.54 -10.74
CA PRO A 35 18.73 28.37 -10.82
C PRO A 35 19.21 28.56 -12.26
N LEU A 36 20.02 29.61 -12.46
CA LEU A 36 20.78 29.76 -13.71
C LEU A 36 21.66 28.53 -13.92
N GLU A 37 21.82 28.06 -15.16
CA GLU A 37 22.68 26.90 -15.49
C GLU A 37 24.11 27.00 -14.95
N SER A 38 24.60 28.22 -14.70
CA SER A 38 25.91 28.48 -14.11
C SER A 38 26.01 28.16 -12.60
N GLN A 39 24.88 27.92 -11.93
CA GLN A 39 24.84 27.53 -10.52
C GLN A 39 24.72 26.01 -10.42
N PRO A 40 25.66 25.35 -9.72
CA PRO A 40 25.63 23.91 -9.58
C PRO A 40 24.51 23.44 -8.65
N GLU A 41 24.07 24.26 -7.69
CA GLU A 41 23.13 23.91 -6.62
C GLU A 41 21.74 24.50 -6.85
N GLY A 42 20.71 23.72 -6.55
CA GLY A 42 19.32 24.18 -6.42
C GLY A 42 18.30 23.16 -6.91
N THR A 43 17.11 23.67 -7.24
CA THR A 43 15.94 22.87 -7.63
C THR A 43 15.50 23.29 -9.03
N TRP A 44 15.50 22.35 -9.97
CA TRP A 44 15.03 22.56 -11.33
C TRP A 44 13.68 21.87 -11.49
N VAL A 45 12.74 22.60 -12.07
CA VAL A 45 11.40 22.10 -12.37
C VAL A 45 11.26 22.03 -13.88
N TYR A 46 10.93 20.83 -14.35
CA TYR A 46 10.62 20.54 -15.73
C TYR A 46 9.19 20.02 -15.83
N GLY A 47 8.52 20.19 -16.96
CA GLY A 47 7.20 19.59 -17.10
C GLY A 47 6.33 20.22 -18.15
N TYR A 48 5.05 19.90 -18.02
CA TYR A 48 3.93 20.43 -18.79
C TYR A 48 2.90 20.99 -17.80
N VAL A 49 2.52 22.25 -17.98
CA VAL A 49 1.49 22.89 -17.16
C VAL A 49 0.58 23.70 -18.07
N ASP A 50 -0.72 23.44 -18.00
CA ASP A 50 -1.76 24.25 -18.63
C ASP A 50 -2.91 24.54 -17.64
N ASP A 51 -4.06 24.98 -18.17
CA ASP A 51 -5.21 25.37 -17.34
C ASP A 51 -5.92 24.16 -16.67
N VAL A 52 -5.64 22.93 -17.09
CA VAL A 52 -6.39 21.72 -16.68
C VAL A 52 -5.51 20.55 -16.24
N LEU A 53 -4.20 20.59 -16.54
CA LEU A 53 -3.26 19.52 -16.23
C LEU A 53 -1.90 20.11 -15.83
N SER A 54 -1.32 19.57 -14.75
CA SER A 54 0.07 19.77 -14.37
C SER A 54 0.76 18.42 -14.34
N VAL A 55 1.87 18.26 -15.05
CA VAL A 55 2.78 17.13 -14.91
C VAL A 55 4.19 17.70 -14.78
N THR A 56 4.75 17.65 -13.58
CA THR A 56 6.02 18.28 -13.25
C THR A 56 7.00 17.28 -12.68
N LYS A 57 8.25 17.36 -13.13
CA LYS A 57 9.40 16.68 -12.54
C LYS A 57 10.27 17.70 -11.83
N THR A 58 10.67 17.38 -10.61
CA THR A 58 11.61 18.18 -9.82
C THR A 58 12.94 17.45 -9.72
N GLU A 59 14.01 18.11 -10.12
CA GLU A 59 15.39 17.64 -9.95
C GLU A 59 16.11 18.54 -8.95
N GLU A 60 16.58 17.98 -7.84
CA GLU A 60 17.49 18.67 -6.93
C GLU A 60 18.93 18.29 -7.27
N ARG A 61 19.84 19.26 -7.35
CA ARG A 61 21.28 18.97 -7.55
C ARG A 61 22.10 19.44 -6.37
N TYR A 62 22.99 18.56 -5.91
CA TYR A 62 23.99 18.77 -4.86
C TYR A 62 23.41 19.03 -3.45
N CYS A 63 22.27 18.42 -3.10
CA CYS A 63 21.76 18.25 -1.73
C CYS A 63 21.69 19.56 -0.91
N VAL A 64 20.86 20.52 -1.35
CA VAL A 64 20.49 21.68 -0.52
C VAL A 64 19.52 21.24 0.60
N TYR A 65 18.65 20.27 0.30
CA TYR A 65 17.67 19.65 1.22
C TYR A 65 17.68 18.12 1.21
N CYS A 66 18.35 17.50 0.23
CA CYS A 66 18.43 16.05 0.07
C CYS A 66 17.09 15.38 -0.23
N PHE A 67 16.25 16.02 -1.03
CA PHE A 67 15.13 15.34 -1.68
C PHE A 67 15.58 14.77 -3.03
N GLU A 68 15.37 13.46 -3.20
CA GLU A 68 15.55 12.76 -4.47
C GLU A 68 14.43 13.13 -5.45
N TYR A 69 14.72 12.90 -6.72
CA TYR A 69 13.91 13.26 -7.87
C TYR A 69 12.42 12.95 -7.65
N SER A 70 11.56 13.93 -7.91
CA SER A 70 10.11 13.75 -7.77
C SER A 70 9.37 13.98 -9.08
N ILE A 71 8.25 13.28 -9.23
CA ILE A 71 7.26 13.56 -10.25
C ILE A 71 5.88 13.76 -9.62
N GLU A 72 5.18 14.79 -10.06
CA GLU A 72 3.81 15.09 -9.65
C GLU A 72 2.95 15.21 -10.92
N ALA A 73 1.83 14.50 -10.96
CA ALA A 73 0.83 14.60 -12.00
C ALA A 73 -0.53 14.94 -11.37
N THR A 74 -1.02 16.14 -11.63
CA THR A 74 -2.24 16.68 -11.03
C THR A 74 -3.22 17.09 -12.13
N ASN A 75 -4.41 16.49 -12.12
CA ASN A 75 -5.55 17.00 -12.88
C ASN A 75 -6.08 18.27 -12.18
N LEU A 76 -5.91 19.43 -12.80
CA LEU A 76 -6.32 20.73 -12.24
C LEU A 76 -7.79 21.07 -12.52
N SER A 77 -8.47 20.24 -13.33
CA SER A 77 -9.89 20.39 -13.60
C SER A 77 -10.74 19.82 -12.44
N THR A 78 -12.06 19.95 -12.54
CA THR A 78 -12.96 19.30 -11.55
C THR A 78 -12.80 17.78 -11.63
N TRP A 79 -12.78 17.09 -10.48
CA TRP A 79 -12.75 15.63 -10.42
C TRP A 79 -13.75 14.99 -11.40
N ASN A 80 -13.30 13.98 -12.13
CA ASN A 80 -14.08 13.29 -13.18
C ASN A 80 -14.53 14.21 -14.35
N ALA A 81 -13.84 15.32 -14.62
CA ALA A 81 -14.03 16.09 -15.86
C ALA A 81 -13.74 15.24 -17.10
N GLU A 82 -14.42 15.55 -18.21
CA GLU A 82 -14.21 14.85 -19.48
C GLU A 82 -12.79 15.07 -20.01
N GLY A 83 -12.14 13.98 -20.47
CA GLY A 83 -10.90 14.06 -21.24
C GLY A 83 -9.58 14.14 -20.44
N LEU A 84 -9.62 13.99 -19.11
CA LEU A 84 -8.43 13.93 -18.22
C LEU A 84 -8.63 12.92 -17.07
N LYS A 85 -9.34 11.83 -17.34
CA LYS A 85 -9.75 10.87 -16.30
C LYS A 85 -8.71 9.80 -16.03
N GLU A 86 -7.80 9.56 -16.95
CA GLU A 86 -6.93 8.39 -16.94
C GLU A 86 -5.48 8.82 -17.01
N ILE A 87 -4.63 8.15 -16.26
CA ILE A 87 -3.18 8.31 -16.34
C ILE A 87 -2.52 6.95 -16.32
N ALA A 88 -1.56 6.75 -17.23
CA ALA A 88 -0.68 5.60 -17.22
C ALA A 88 0.77 6.06 -17.11
N MET A 89 1.51 5.48 -16.16
CA MET A 89 2.94 5.72 -15.96
C MET A 89 3.70 4.39 -16.03
N TYR A 90 4.85 4.43 -16.69
CA TYR A 90 5.75 3.29 -16.88
C TYR A 90 7.18 3.68 -16.58
N ASP A 91 7.92 2.80 -15.90
CA ASP A 91 9.36 2.90 -15.66
C ASP A 91 9.75 4.26 -15.06
N VAL A 92 9.05 4.66 -13.99
CA VAL A 92 9.28 5.93 -13.29
C VAL A 92 10.47 5.74 -12.35
N GLU A 93 11.56 6.44 -12.62
CA GLU A 93 12.83 6.30 -11.90
C GLU A 93 12.89 7.24 -10.68
N GLU A 94 11.94 8.16 -10.57
CA GLU A 94 11.82 9.12 -9.49
C GLU A 94 11.45 8.42 -8.17
N GLY A 95 12.22 8.69 -7.10
CA GLY A 95 11.98 8.15 -5.76
C GLY A 95 10.70 8.68 -5.09
N TYR A 96 10.09 9.73 -5.65
CA TYR A 96 8.76 10.20 -5.22
C TYR A 96 7.84 10.43 -6.42
N VAL A 97 6.68 9.79 -6.41
CA VAL A 97 5.65 9.88 -7.44
C VAL A 97 4.34 10.28 -6.77
N GLU A 98 3.70 11.35 -7.25
CA GLU A 98 2.40 11.77 -6.76
C GLU A 98 1.42 11.93 -7.92
N ILE A 99 0.23 11.32 -7.78
CA ILE A 99 -0.83 11.31 -8.78
C ILE A 99 -2.11 11.81 -8.11
N ASN A 100 -2.60 12.97 -8.57
CA ASN A 100 -3.73 13.66 -7.96
C ASN A 100 -4.90 13.79 -8.93
N ASN A 101 -6.10 13.44 -8.45
CA ASN A 101 -7.38 13.78 -9.09
C ASN A 101 -7.61 13.13 -10.49
N PHE A 102 -7.03 11.93 -10.68
CA PHE A 102 -7.32 11.06 -11.83
C PHE A 102 -8.30 9.96 -11.42
N VAL A 103 -9.30 9.67 -12.25
CA VAL A 103 -10.30 8.62 -11.95
C VAL A 103 -9.68 7.24 -12.04
N ASP A 104 -8.81 6.99 -13.02
CA ASP A 104 -8.21 5.69 -13.25
C ASP A 104 -6.68 5.82 -13.43
N VAL A 105 -5.95 5.03 -12.64
CA VAL A 105 -4.49 5.06 -12.56
C VAL A 105 -3.95 3.71 -13.00
N TYR A 106 -2.98 3.73 -13.91
CA TYR A 106 -2.23 2.54 -14.32
C TYR A 106 -0.75 2.82 -14.08
N PHE A 107 -0.15 2.17 -13.10
CA PHE A 107 1.24 2.38 -12.72
C PHE A 107 1.99 1.07 -12.80
N ILE A 108 2.96 0.99 -13.73
CA ILE A 108 3.86 -0.15 -13.84
C ILE A 108 5.27 0.36 -13.61
N ASN A 109 5.95 -0.15 -12.59
CA ASN A 109 7.34 0.20 -12.37
C ASN A 109 8.23 -1.03 -12.25
N ASP A 110 9.17 -1.13 -13.19
CA ASP A 110 10.20 -2.17 -13.25
C ASP A 110 11.56 -1.61 -12.81
N TYR A 111 11.55 -0.54 -11.99
CA TYR A 111 12.74 0.16 -11.54
C TYR A 111 13.48 -0.67 -10.49
N TYR A 112 14.76 -0.90 -10.73
CA TYR A 112 15.71 -1.39 -9.73
C TYR A 112 16.60 -0.21 -9.39
N GLY A 113 16.55 0.23 -8.13
CA GLY A 113 17.42 1.29 -7.62
C GLY A 113 18.82 1.22 -8.22
N THR A 114 19.31 2.32 -8.79
CA THR A 114 20.68 2.32 -9.30
C THR A 114 21.65 2.52 -8.13
N ALA A 115 22.65 1.65 -8.03
CA ALA A 115 23.76 1.81 -7.09
C ALA A 115 24.63 3.00 -7.51
N GLU A 116 24.17 4.22 -7.27
CA GLU A 116 24.97 5.42 -7.45
C GLU A 116 26.08 5.48 -6.38
N PRO A 117 27.32 5.88 -6.73
CA PRO A 117 28.45 5.92 -5.78
C PRO A 117 28.28 6.94 -4.63
N TYR A 118 27.17 7.69 -4.57
CA TYR A 118 26.95 8.81 -3.66
C TYR A 118 25.58 8.85 -2.94
N GLY A 119 24.69 7.89 -3.13
CA GLY A 119 23.36 7.89 -2.49
C GLY A 119 22.51 6.70 -2.92
N TYR A 120 21.64 6.22 -2.03
CA TYR A 120 20.78 5.07 -2.25
C TYR A 120 19.50 5.51 -2.96
N ASP A 121 19.43 5.35 -4.28
CA ASP A 121 18.29 5.78 -5.11
C ASP A 121 17.33 4.61 -5.37
N GLY A 122 16.99 3.87 -4.32
CA GLY A 122 16.30 2.57 -4.44
C GLY A 122 14.91 2.50 -3.83
N ASP A 123 14.57 3.40 -2.91
CA ASP A 123 13.24 3.40 -2.31
C ASP A 123 12.33 4.36 -3.09
N GLN A 124 11.10 3.94 -3.35
CA GLN A 124 10.12 4.77 -4.05
C GLN A 124 8.89 4.99 -3.18
N THR A 125 8.42 6.23 -3.11
CA THR A 125 7.10 6.56 -2.58
C THR A 125 6.15 6.87 -3.72
N LEU A 126 5.00 6.20 -3.78
CA LEU A 126 3.90 6.44 -4.71
C LEU A 126 2.68 6.91 -3.93
N VAL A 127 2.23 8.15 -4.15
CA VAL A 127 1.02 8.70 -3.55
C VAL A 127 -0.05 8.87 -4.63
N ILE A 128 -1.22 8.29 -4.39
CA ILE A 128 -2.38 8.37 -5.29
C ILE A 128 -3.56 8.96 -4.51
N ASN A 129 -3.94 10.19 -4.86
CA ASN A 129 -5.04 10.90 -4.22
C ASN A 129 -6.24 11.06 -5.14
N ASP A 130 -7.43 10.91 -4.57
CA ASP A 130 -8.72 11.07 -5.22
C ASP A 130 -8.90 10.16 -6.44
N ALA A 131 -8.26 8.99 -6.43
CA ALA A 131 -8.45 7.99 -7.47
C ALA A 131 -9.69 7.13 -7.20
N LYS A 132 -10.33 6.72 -8.30
CA LYS A 132 -11.44 5.78 -8.25
C LYS A 132 -10.97 4.35 -8.50
N ARG A 133 -9.99 4.19 -9.38
CA ARG A 133 -9.43 2.90 -9.77
C ARG A 133 -7.94 2.99 -9.90
N GLY A 134 -7.28 1.87 -9.63
CA GLY A 134 -5.85 1.74 -9.78
C GLY A 134 -5.46 0.32 -10.13
N TYR A 135 -4.60 0.16 -11.13
CA TYR A 135 -3.77 -1.03 -11.25
C TYR A 135 -2.33 -0.58 -11.02
N ILE A 136 -1.74 -1.03 -9.93
CA ILE A 136 -0.38 -0.71 -9.52
C ILE A 136 0.41 -2.00 -9.47
N ASP A 137 1.51 -2.05 -10.21
CA ASP A 137 2.37 -3.22 -10.29
C ASP A 137 3.83 -2.76 -10.24
N THR A 138 4.44 -2.97 -9.08
CA THR A 138 5.87 -2.76 -8.86
C THR A 138 6.63 -4.09 -8.81
N ARG A 139 5.95 -5.20 -9.15
CA ARG A 139 6.63 -6.48 -9.33
C ARG A 139 7.64 -6.38 -10.42
N ASN A 140 8.81 -6.89 -10.10
CA ASN A 140 9.89 -6.87 -11.03
C ASN A 140 9.76 -7.97 -12.08
N THR A 141 9.48 -7.58 -13.32
CA THR A 141 9.26 -8.53 -14.42
C THR A 141 10.54 -8.84 -15.21
N ARG A 142 11.62 -8.11 -14.98
CA ARG A 142 12.93 -8.37 -15.58
C ARG A 142 13.69 -9.54 -14.95
N GLY A 143 13.16 -10.13 -13.88
CA GLY A 143 13.71 -11.31 -13.20
C GLY A 143 14.72 -10.93 -12.10
N ASP A 144 14.98 -11.82 -11.14
CA ASP A 144 15.98 -11.57 -10.11
C ASP A 144 17.33 -11.23 -10.77
N PRO A 145 17.94 -10.05 -10.52
CA PRO A 145 19.24 -9.67 -11.08
C PRO A 145 20.36 -10.67 -10.72
N ALA A 146 20.14 -11.56 -9.73
CA ALA A 146 21.01 -12.69 -9.46
C ALA A 146 21.12 -13.67 -10.65
N ASP A 147 20.07 -13.85 -11.45
CA ASP A 147 20.09 -14.69 -12.66
C ASP A 147 20.90 -14.04 -13.81
N GLU A 148 21.09 -12.72 -13.77
CA GLU A 148 21.94 -11.99 -14.72
C GLU A 148 23.42 -11.88 -14.27
N GLY A 149 23.77 -12.44 -13.12
CA GLY A 149 25.14 -12.42 -12.59
C GLY A 149 25.58 -11.06 -12.06
N ILE A 150 24.63 -10.18 -11.73
CA ILE A 150 24.88 -8.90 -11.07
C ILE A 150 24.92 -9.16 -9.55
N THR A 151 26.12 -9.17 -8.97
CA THR A 151 26.34 -9.50 -7.54
C THR A 151 25.95 -8.40 -6.54
N TYR A 152 25.30 -7.33 -6.99
CA TYR A 152 24.72 -6.30 -6.12
C TYR A 152 23.21 -6.36 -6.27
N GLN A 153 22.58 -7.27 -5.52
CA GLN A 153 21.14 -7.23 -5.27
C GLN A 153 20.84 -5.93 -4.51
N MET A 154 20.16 -4.99 -5.16
CA MET A 154 19.50 -3.91 -4.44
C MET A 154 18.03 -4.25 -4.47
N VAL A 155 17.54 -4.71 -3.33
CA VAL A 155 16.13 -4.92 -3.06
C VAL A 155 15.55 -3.53 -2.77
N SER A 156 14.61 -3.08 -3.60
CA SER A 156 14.02 -1.72 -3.56
C SER A 156 12.72 -1.76 -2.80
N SER A 157 12.55 -0.92 -1.78
CA SER A 157 11.28 -0.86 -1.05
C SER A 157 10.36 0.22 -1.64
N THR A 158 9.07 -0.05 -1.68
CA THR A 158 8.05 0.84 -2.23
C THR A 158 7.05 1.20 -1.14
N ASP A 159 6.84 2.49 -0.86
CA ASP A 159 5.75 2.97 0.00
C ASP A 159 4.62 3.52 -0.89
N ILE A 160 3.52 2.78 -0.98
CA ILE A 160 2.35 3.09 -1.78
C ILE A 160 1.24 3.60 -0.85
N ILE A 161 0.80 4.85 -1.06
CA ILE A 161 -0.27 5.48 -0.31
C ILE A 161 -1.43 5.78 -1.25
N ILE A 162 -2.60 5.23 -0.97
CA ILE A 162 -3.81 5.38 -1.77
C ILE A 162 -4.90 6.01 -0.91
N ALA A 163 -5.34 7.21 -1.30
CA ALA A 163 -6.51 7.89 -0.77
C ALA A 163 -7.65 7.85 -1.81
N PRO A 164 -8.50 6.80 -1.79
CA PRO A 164 -9.50 6.61 -2.83
C PRO A 164 -10.71 7.53 -2.63
N HIS A 165 -11.35 7.95 -3.72
CA HIS A 165 -12.54 8.79 -3.69
C HIS A 165 -13.67 8.21 -4.55
N SER A 166 -14.89 8.16 -3.99
CA SER A 166 -16.10 7.74 -4.70
C SER A 166 -17.20 8.78 -4.68
N ASN A 167 -17.98 8.84 -5.76
CA ASN A 167 -19.18 9.65 -5.87
C ASN A 167 -20.49 8.90 -5.53
N GLY A 168 -20.40 7.70 -4.96
CA GLY A 168 -21.54 6.95 -4.41
C GLY A 168 -21.63 5.48 -4.84
N ASP A 169 -22.73 4.84 -4.45
CA ASP A 169 -23.03 3.41 -4.64
C ASP A 169 -23.12 2.94 -6.10
N SER A 170 -23.50 3.84 -7.01
CA SER A 170 -23.65 3.52 -8.44
C SER A 170 -22.33 3.20 -9.15
N TRP A 171 -21.19 3.42 -8.48
CA TRP A 171 -19.87 3.27 -9.07
C TRP A 171 -18.84 3.02 -7.97
N SER A 172 -18.55 1.75 -7.62
CA SER A 172 -17.52 1.38 -6.63
C SER A 172 -16.10 1.69 -7.11
N ASN A 173 -15.19 1.87 -6.15
CA ASN A 173 -13.77 2.00 -6.41
C ASN A 173 -13.15 0.61 -6.49
N LEU A 174 -12.15 0.41 -7.35
CA LEU A 174 -11.47 -0.88 -7.50
C LEU A 174 -9.97 -0.68 -7.66
N PHE A 175 -9.18 -1.27 -6.77
CA PHE A 175 -7.72 -1.25 -6.83
C PHE A 175 -7.15 -2.67 -6.89
N GLU A 176 -6.15 -2.85 -7.74
CA GLU A 176 -5.29 -4.04 -7.77
C GLU A 176 -3.86 -3.55 -7.55
N VAL A 177 -3.21 -4.03 -6.50
CA VAL A 177 -1.84 -3.65 -6.13
C VAL A 177 -1.01 -4.91 -6.02
N TYR A 178 0.13 -4.90 -6.69
CA TYR A 178 1.14 -5.95 -6.61
C TYR A 178 2.49 -5.33 -6.33
N THR A 179 3.10 -5.68 -5.20
CA THR A 179 4.43 -5.16 -4.84
C THR A 179 5.54 -6.15 -5.14
N GLY A 180 6.78 -5.67 -5.07
CA GLY A 180 7.93 -6.30 -5.70
C GLY A 180 8.77 -7.10 -4.74
N LEU A 181 10.08 -7.01 -4.90
CA LEU A 181 11.03 -7.52 -3.91
C LEU A 181 11.42 -6.34 -3.02
N GLY A 182 11.24 -6.44 -1.71
CA GLY A 182 11.63 -5.39 -0.76
C GLY A 182 10.73 -5.35 0.43
N SER A 183 11.06 -4.52 1.40
CA SER A 183 10.14 -4.27 2.50
C SER A 183 9.15 -3.19 2.07
N ASP A 184 8.20 -3.61 1.23
CA ASP A 184 7.17 -2.78 0.66
C ASP A 184 6.11 -2.40 1.71
N LYS A 185 5.48 -1.26 1.49
CA LYS A 185 4.39 -0.77 2.32
C LYS A 185 3.24 -0.33 1.44
N VAL A 186 2.03 -0.77 1.76
CA VAL A 186 0.81 -0.31 1.10
C VAL A 186 -0.17 0.23 2.14
N THR A 187 -0.58 1.47 1.96
CA THR A 187 -1.51 2.18 2.84
C THR A 187 -2.76 2.57 2.08
N PHE A 188 -3.92 2.12 2.56
CA PHE A 188 -5.22 2.66 2.15
C PHE A 188 -5.75 3.57 3.23
N THR A 189 -5.96 4.85 2.91
CA THR A 189 -6.43 5.85 3.88
C THR A 189 -7.67 6.60 3.43
N ALA A 190 -8.56 6.86 4.38
CA ALA A 190 -9.68 7.77 4.24
C ALA A 190 -9.30 9.19 4.68
N SER A 191 -8.08 9.41 5.19
CA SER A 191 -7.60 10.73 5.58
C SER A 191 -7.33 11.59 4.36
N GLN A 192 -7.79 12.84 4.42
CA GLN A 192 -7.63 13.85 3.37
C GLN A 192 -6.58 14.88 3.82
N ASP A 193 -6.02 15.64 2.88
CA ASP A 193 -4.99 16.66 3.16
C ASP A 193 -5.41 17.72 4.20
N ASP A 194 -6.71 18.00 4.30
CA ASP A 194 -7.27 18.94 5.27
C ASP A 194 -7.49 18.33 6.67
N GLY A 195 -7.08 17.07 6.85
CA GLY A 195 -7.27 16.28 8.06
C GLY A 195 -8.70 15.77 8.25
N SER A 196 -9.59 15.96 7.28
CA SER A 196 -10.93 15.35 7.29
C SER A 196 -10.86 13.89 6.86
N ARG A 197 -11.93 13.15 7.18
CA ARG A 197 -12.10 11.75 6.75
C ARG A 197 -13.09 11.69 5.59
N ASP A 198 -12.68 11.12 4.47
CA ASP A 198 -13.57 10.80 3.36
C ASP A 198 -14.35 9.50 3.62
N THR A 199 -15.62 9.67 4.00
CA THR A 199 -16.55 8.56 4.20
C THR A 199 -16.90 7.81 2.92
N SER A 200 -16.55 8.34 1.75
CA SER A 200 -16.82 7.68 0.46
C SER A 200 -15.97 6.43 0.23
N THR A 201 -14.90 6.27 1.01
CA THR A 201 -14.04 5.07 1.02
C THR A 201 -14.79 3.78 1.34
N GLN A 202 -16.00 3.85 1.93
CA GLN A 202 -16.87 2.69 2.16
C GLN A 202 -17.25 1.92 0.88
N TRP A 203 -17.14 2.55 -0.30
CA TRP A 203 -17.40 1.92 -1.60
C TRP A 203 -16.14 1.38 -2.29
N THR A 204 -15.01 1.28 -1.59
CA THR A 204 -13.77 0.76 -2.15
C THR A 204 -13.67 -0.75 -2.01
N GLU A 205 -13.35 -1.39 -3.13
CA GLU A 205 -12.89 -2.77 -3.26
C GLU A 205 -11.40 -2.75 -3.62
N PHE A 206 -10.65 -3.74 -3.12
CA PHE A 206 -9.25 -3.90 -3.49
C PHE A 206 -8.76 -5.34 -3.36
N TYR A 207 -7.73 -5.63 -4.14
CA TYR A 207 -6.87 -6.79 -4.00
C TYR A 207 -5.42 -6.30 -3.89
N VAL A 208 -4.72 -6.74 -2.85
CA VAL A 208 -3.31 -6.41 -2.62
C VAL A 208 -2.53 -7.71 -2.42
N ASP A 209 -1.40 -7.81 -3.08
CA ASP A 209 -0.45 -8.93 -2.98
C ASP A 209 0.94 -8.31 -2.73
N LEU A 210 1.45 -8.53 -1.52
CA LEU A 210 2.64 -7.85 -1.03
C LEU A 210 3.96 -8.51 -1.52
N GLY A 211 3.92 -9.80 -1.83
CA GLY A 211 5.02 -10.49 -2.50
C GLY A 211 5.97 -11.20 -1.54
N GLU A 212 7.26 -10.89 -1.61
CA GLU A 212 8.31 -11.50 -0.78
C GLU A 212 8.91 -10.44 0.14
N TYR A 213 9.54 -10.87 1.24
CA TYR A 213 10.22 -10.06 2.26
C TYR A 213 9.27 -9.55 3.36
N ARG A 214 9.69 -8.52 4.11
CA ARG A 214 8.96 -8.06 5.29
C ARG A 214 8.15 -6.84 4.93
N ASP A 215 6.89 -7.05 4.61
CA ASP A 215 6.01 -6.04 4.10
C ASP A 215 5.06 -5.50 5.17
N THR A 216 4.40 -4.39 4.84
CA THR A 216 3.42 -3.78 5.72
C THR A 216 2.19 -3.32 4.96
N PHE A 217 1.02 -3.81 5.38
CA PHE A 217 -0.26 -3.25 4.96
C PHE A 217 -0.83 -2.35 6.05
N THR A 218 -1.29 -1.15 5.69
CA THR A 218 -2.01 -0.25 6.61
C THR A 218 -3.43 -0.01 6.13
N TYR A 219 -4.40 -0.32 6.98
CA TYR A 219 -5.83 -0.21 6.70
C TYR A 219 -6.49 0.92 7.49
N ASP A 220 -6.97 1.94 6.76
CA ASP A 220 -7.68 3.10 7.30
C ASP A 220 -8.83 3.54 6.39
N LEU A 221 -9.71 2.61 5.98
CA LEU A 221 -10.89 2.97 5.18
C LEU A 221 -12.15 3.09 6.03
N THR A 222 -13.17 3.76 5.52
CA THR A 222 -14.51 3.66 6.13
C THR A 222 -15.05 2.26 5.87
N HIS A 223 -15.62 1.65 6.91
CA HIS A 223 -16.26 0.33 6.85
C HIS A 223 -17.12 0.17 5.60
N SER A 224 -17.03 -0.99 4.96
CA SER A 224 -17.70 -1.32 3.71
C SER A 224 -19.21 -1.23 3.87
N VAL A 225 -19.90 -0.89 2.78
CA VAL A 225 -21.37 -0.84 2.77
C VAL A 225 -22.00 -2.21 2.53
N SER A 226 -21.20 -3.19 2.09
CA SER A 226 -21.66 -4.51 1.68
C SER A 226 -20.59 -5.55 1.93
N SER A 227 -20.97 -6.68 2.55
CA SER A 227 -20.12 -7.86 2.73
C SER A 227 -19.71 -8.54 1.42
N ASP A 228 -20.36 -8.20 0.31
CA ASP A 228 -20.00 -8.70 -1.02
C ASP A 228 -18.82 -7.93 -1.65
N GLN A 229 -18.37 -6.82 -1.03
CA GLN A 229 -17.21 -6.06 -1.50
C GLN A 229 -15.93 -6.82 -1.15
N LEU A 230 -15.08 -7.04 -2.15
CA LEU A 230 -13.76 -7.63 -1.93
C LEU A 230 -12.81 -6.57 -1.37
N ARG A 231 -12.34 -6.78 -0.14
CA ARG A 231 -11.21 -6.06 0.45
C ARG A 231 -10.24 -7.10 0.95
N TYR A 232 -9.25 -7.40 0.13
CA TYR A 232 -8.37 -8.52 0.36
C TYR A 232 -6.91 -8.09 0.30
N VAL A 233 -6.11 -8.58 1.24
CA VAL A 233 -4.66 -8.43 1.26
C VAL A 233 -3.97 -9.75 1.56
N ASP A 234 -2.98 -10.08 0.75
CA ASP A 234 -2.06 -11.19 0.97
C ASP A 234 -0.71 -10.61 1.42
N GLY A 235 -0.24 -11.03 2.60
CA GLY A 235 1.06 -10.65 3.16
C GLY A 235 2.25 -11.23 2.40
N GLY A 236 2.07 -12.39 1.76
CA GLY A 236 3.14 -13.04 1.00
C GLY A 236 4.05 -13.95 1.82
N ASP A 237 5.35 -13.96 1.48
CA ASP A 237 6.37 -14.77 2.15
C ASP A 237 7.22 -13.91 3.10
N ASP A 238 7.63 -14.49 4.24
CA ASP A 238 8.51 -13.96 5.31
C ASP A 238 7.79 -13.47 6.59
N THR A 239 7.79 -12.19 6.92
CA THR A 239 7.24 -11.71 8.21
C THR A 239 6.57 -10.38 7.99
N ASP A 240 5.26 -10.46 7.79
CA ASP A 240 4.46 -9.34 7.32
C ASP A 240 3.62 -8.74 8.44
N THR A 241 3.39 -7.43 8.33
CA THR A 241 2.69 -6.66 9.34
C THR A 241 1.40 -6.06 8.79
N LEU A 242 0.27 -6.38 9.42
CA LEU A 242 -1.00 -5.72 9.21
C LEU A 242 -1.21 -4.65 10.29
N THR A 243 -1.26 -3.39 9.88
CA THR A 243 -1.55 -2.25 10.75
C THR A 243 -2.99 -1.78 10.56
N LEU A 244 -3.76 -1.72 11.64
CA LEU A 244 -5.16 -1.28 11.63
C LEU A 244 -5.31 0.08 12.31
N LEU A 245 -5.97 1.03 11.64
CA LEU A 245 -6.28 2.35 12.19
C LEU A 245 -7.79 2.55 12.45
N VAL A 246 -8.61 1.53 12.15
CA VAL A 246 -10.06 1.53 12.31
C VAL A 246 -10.59 0.15 12.64
N ASP A 247 -11.68 0.10 13.41
CA ASP A 247 -12.41 -1.14 13.69
C ASP A 247 -12.79 -1.82 12.37
N THR A 248 -12.50 -3.12 12.28
CA THR A 248 -12.67 -3.87 11.04
C THR A 248 -13.21 -5.27 11.25
N ASP A 249 -14.25 -5.60 10.49
CA ASP A 249 -14.76 -6.94 10.23
C ASP A 249 -14.92 -7.20 8.71
N ASP A 250 -14.42 -6.27 7.89
CA ASP A 250 -14.67 -6.17 6.46
C ASP A 250 -13.40 -6.25 5.61
N LEU A 251 -12.30 -6.71 6.22
CA LEU A 251 -11.02 -6.97 5.58
C LEU A 251 -10.73 -8.48 5.65
N ASP A 252 -10.62 -9.11 4.48
CA ASP A 252 -10.04 -10.44 4.35
C ASP A 252 -8.52 -10.32 4.24
N PHE A 253 -7.77 -11.14 4.98
CA PHE A 253 -6.31 -11.11 4.96
C PHE A 253 -5.70 -12.49 5.20
N GLU A 254 -4.54 -12.74 4.61
CA GLU A 254 -3.77 -13.98 4.76
C GLU A 254 -2.26 -13.73 4.77
N ASN A 255 -1.51 -14.73 5.27
CA ASN A 255 -0.04 -14.71 5.33
C ASN A 255 0.57 -13.53 6.09
N PHE A 256 -0.02 -13.14 7.22
CA PHE A 256 0.57 -12.19 8.16
C PHE A 256 1.06 -12.89 9.43
N GLU A 257 2.22 -12.48 9.94
CA GLU A 257 2.76 -12.91 11.23
C GLU A 257 2.46 -11.92 12.36
N ILE A 258 2.22 -10.66 12.02
CA ILE A 258 2.03 -9.57 12.98
C ILE A 258 0.79 -8.76 12.61
N ILE A 259 -0.09 -8.56 13.58
CA ILE A 259 -1.19 -7.59 13.52
C ILE A 259 -0.96 -6.57 14.64
N THR A 260 -1.01 -5.28 14.29
CA THR A 260 -0.81 -4.19 15.25
C THR A 260 -1.84 -3.08 15.04
N SER A 261 -2.21 -2.39 16.12
CA SER A 261 -3.10 -1.24 16.07
C SER A 261 -2.89 -0.32 17.27
N ASP A 262 -3.65 0.78 17.37
CA ASP A 262 -3.70 1.63 18.57
C ASP A 262 -5.12 1.62 19.14
N GLY A 263 -5.49 0.49 19.78
CA GLY A 263 -6.77 0.33 20.47
C GLY A 263 -7.97 0.11 19.55
N VAL A 264 -7.75 -0.53 18.40
CA VAL A 264 -8.77 -0.88 17.41
C VAL A 264 -9.30 -2.30 17.67
N THR A 265 -10.54 -2.57 17.28
CA THR A 265 -11.14 -3.91 17.30
C THR A 265 -11.00 -4.62 15.96
N LEU A 266 -10.44 -5.82 15.98
CA LEU A 266 -10.37 -6.76 14.86
C LEU A 266 -11.31 -7.94 15.09
N SER A 267 -12.17 -8.23 14.11
CA SER A 267 -12.94 -9.48 14.10
C SER A 267 -12.14 -10.63 13.50
N LEU A 268 -11.97 -11.72 14.23
CA LEU A 268 -11.27 -12.93 13.76
C LEU A 268 -12.24 -14.09 13.60
N THR A 269 -12.22 -14.71 12.43
CA THR A 269 -12.96 -15.94 12.11
C THR A 269 -12.04 -17.15 12.04
N ALA A 270 -12.59 -18.36 11.98
CA ALA A 270 -11.82 -19.58 11.72
C ALA A 270 -11.02 -19.49 10.42
N ASN A 271 -11.60 -18.89 9.38
CA ASN A 271 -10.93 -18.69 8.09
C ASN A 271 -9.72 -17.74 8.25
N SER A 272 -9.90 -16.60 8.93
CA SER A 272 -8.80 -15.66 9.18
C SER A 272 -7.66 -16.34 9.95
N LEU A 273 -7.98 -17.17 10.95
CA LEU A 273 -6.97 -17.92 11.70
C LEU A 273 -6.27 -18.99 10.85
N GLU A 274 -7.00 -19.74 10.03
CA GLU A 274 -6.42 -20.76 9.14
C GLU A 274 -5.40 -20.15 8.18
N GLN A 275 -5.77 -19.03 7.55
CA GLN A 275 -4.95 -18.35 6.55
C GLN A 275 -3.73 -17.61 7.12
N ASN A 276 -3.68 -17.41 8.44
CA ASN A 276 -2.55 -16.75 9.13
C ASN A 276 -1.87 -17.69 10.15
N SER A 277 -2.01 -19.01 9.95
CA SER A 277 -1.42 -20.06 10.80
C SER A 277 -0.13 -20.66 10.24
N THR A 278 0.55 -19.94 9.35
CA THR A 278 1.79 -20.33 8.66
C THR A 278 2.91 -20.68 9.63
N SER A 279 3.03 -19.93 10.73
CA SER A 279 4.01 -20.15 11.79
C SER A 279 3.49 -21.10 12.88
N GLU A 280 4.24 -22.18 13.16
CA GLU A 280 3.96 -23.05 14.31
C GLU A 280 4.03 -22.31 15.67
N ILE A 281 4.65 -21.11 15.71
CA ILE A 281 4.83 -20.31 16.92
C ILE A 281 3.56 -19.53 17.29
N GLY A 282 2.77 -19.14 16.28
CA GLY A 282 1.51 -18.39 16.42
C GLY A 282 1.55 -16.97 15.82
N LEU A 283 0.37 -16.40 15.60
CA LEU A 283 0.14 -15.05 15.10
C LEU A 283 0.30 -14.02 16.23
N ILE A 284 1.10 -12.98 16.02
CA ILE A 284 1.27 -11.88 16.99
C ILE A 284 0.15 -10.87 16.80
N ILE A 285 -0.51 -10.48 17.90
CA ILE A 285 -1.50 -9.41 17.93
C ILE A 285 -1.09 -8.42 19.03
N GLU A 286 -0.65 -7.25 18.60
CA GLU A 286 -0.18 -6.15 19.45
C GLU A 286 -1.22 -5.03 19.51
N ASP A 287 -1.51 -4.52 20.72
CA ASP A 287 -2.31 -3.32 20.98
C ASP A 287 -3.68 -3.29 20.27
N THR A 288 -4.24 -4.48 20.02
CA THR A 288 -5.46 -4.71 19.23
C THR A 288 -6.47 -5.54 20.02
N TYR A 289 -7.70 -5.07 20.12
CA TYR A 289 -8.81 -5.83 20.69
C TYR A 289 -9.30 -6.87 19.69
N VAL A 290 -9.59 -8.10 20.15
CA VAL A 290 -10.06 -9.18 19.29
C VAL A 290 -11.52 -9.53 19.63
N GLU A 291 -12.39 -9.49 18.63
CA GLU A 291 -13.73 -10.08 18.68
C GLU A 291 -13.73 -11.39 17.88
N PHE A 292 -14.03 -12.50 18.55
CA PHE A 292 -14.09 -13.80 17.88
C PHE A 292 -15.44 -14.02 17.18
N GLY A 293 -15.37 -14.52 15.95
CA GLY A 293 -16.51 -14.92 15.14
C GLY A 293 -17.31 -16.07 15.78
N ALA A 294 -18.53 -16.28 15.27
CA ALA A 294 -19.45 -17.29 15.80
C ALA A 294 -18.98 -18.76 15.58
N ASP A 295 -17.97 -18.95 14.74
CA ASP A 295 -17.28 -20.20 14.44
C ASP A 295 -16.17 -20.55 15.44
N ILE A 296 -15.85 -19.63 16.35
CA ILE A 296 -14.94 -19.86 17.47
C ILE A 296 -15.73 -20.34 18.69
N LEU A 297 -15.36 -21.49 19.25
CA LEU A 297 -16.04 -22.10 20.39
C LEU A 297 -15.44 -21.72 21.74
N ASP A 298 -14.12 -21.60 21.80
CA ASP A 298 -13.37 -21.42 23.03
C ASP A 298 -12.05 -20.70 22.76
N ALA A 299 -11.64 -19.88 23.73
CA ALA A 299 -10.33 -19.23 23.75
C ALA A 299 -9.77 -19.34 25.16
N SER A 300 -8.53 -19.83 25.27
CA SER A 300 -7.89 -20.07 26.57
C SER A 300 -6.53 -19.40 26.65
N VAL A 301 -6.27 -18.76 27.79
CA VAL A 301 -5.02 -18.04 28.07
C VAL A 301 -4.03 -18.96 28.76
N SER A 302 -2.77 -18.94 28.31
CA SER A 302 -1.65 -19.64 28.94
C SER A 302 -0.35 -18.83 28.86
N SER A 303 0.66 -19.25 29.61
CA SER A 303 1.99 -18.65 29.56
C SER A 303 2.70 -19.01 28.25
N LEU A 304 3.51 -18.09 27.74
CA LEU A 304 4.41 -18.33 26.62
C LEU A 304 5.32 -19.54 26.88
N SER A 305 5.58 -20.33 25.84
CA SER A 305 6.68 -21.28 25.81
C SER A 305 8.02 -20.58 25.61
N ASP A 306 9.14 -21.28 25.86
CA ASP A 306 10.49 -20.73 25.63
C ASP A 306 10.67 -20.30 24.16
N ALA A 307 10.16 -21.10 23.21
CA ALA A 307 10.26 -20.78 21.78
C ALA A 307 9.44 -19.55 21.38
N GLN A 308 8.30 -19.31 22.03
CA GLN A 308 7.49 -18.11 21.80
C GLN A 308 8.13 -16.86 22.40
N GLN A 309 8.77 -16.97 23.56
CA GLN A 309 9.57 -15.88 24.12
C GLN A 309 10.73 -15.51 23.20
N ASP A 310 11.51 -16.51 22.76
CA ASP A 310 12.64 -16.30 21.84
C ASP A 310 12.17 -15.63 20.53
N TYR A 311 11.01 -16.02 20.00
CA TYR A 311 10.43 -15.45 18.78
C TYR A 311 10.01 -13.97 18.95
N LEU A 312 9.32 -13.64 20.04
CA LEU A 312 8.96 -12.26 20.36
C LEU A 312 10.21 -11.38 20.53
N GLU A 313 11.22 -11.88 21.25
CA GLU A 313 12.48 -11.17 21.47
C GLU A 313 13.28 -10.96 20.16
N GLU A 314 13.24 -11.92 19.22
CA GLU A 314 13.86 -11.79 17.89
C GLU A 314 13.25 -10.64 17.09
N LEU A 315 11.95 -10.41 17.25
CA LEU A 315 11.20 -9.33 16.62
C LEU A 315 11.23 -8.02 17.43
N ASN A 316 11.95 -8.01 18.57
CA ASN A 316 12.07 -6.89 19.52
C ASN A 316 10.80 -6.54 20.31
N PHE A 317 9.89 -7.49 20.50
CA PHE A 317 8.79 -7.37 21.46
C PHE A 317 9.26 -7.74 22.87
N ASP A 318 8.70 -7.07 23.89
CA ASP A 318 8.92 -7.44 25.29
C ASP A 318 8.03 -8.64 25.64
N SER A 319 8.62 -9.84 25.68
CA SER A 319 7.88 -11.08 25.90
C SER A 319 7.13 -11.13 27.24
N ASP A 320 7.54 -10.32 28.24
CA ASP A 320 6.84 -10.21 29.53
C ASP A 320 5.45 -9.55 29.39
N GLU A 321 5.19 -8.83 28.30
CA GLU A 321 3.90 -8.18 28.02
C GLU A 321 2.91 -9.11 27.31
N TYR A 322 3.35 -10.27 26.82
CA TYR A 322 2.51 -11.15 25.99
C TYR A 322 2.04 -12.42 26.72
N SER A 323 0.92 -12.95 26.27
CA SER A 323 0.37 -14.25 26.66
C SER A 323 0.04 -15.09 25.44
N THR A 324 0.04 -16.42 25.59
CA THR A 324 -0.41 -17.34 24.55
C THR A 324 -1.92 -17.55 24.66
N ILE A 325 -2.64 -17.32 23.57
CA ILE A 325 -4.05 -17.66 23.44
C ILE A 325 -4.19 -18.86 22.52
N THR A 326 -4.80 -19.94 23.02
CA THR A 326 -5.22 -21.07 22.19
C THR A 326 -6.69 -20.92 21.85
N VAL A 327 -6.98 -20.75 20.57
CA VAL A 327 -8.33 -20.60 20.02
C VAL A 327 -8.79 -21.94 19.44
N THR A 328 -10.01 -22.38 19.73
CA THR A 328 -10.60 -23.62 19.21
C THR A 328 -11.84 -23.32 18.40
N THR A 329 -11.89 -23.81 17.16
CA THR A 329 -13.01 -23.65 16.22
C THR A 329 -14.08 -24.72 16.40
N ASP A 330 -15.23 -24.55 15.73
CA ASP A 330 -16.37 -25.47 15.80
C ASP A 330 -16.13 -26.86 15.19
N ASP A 331 -15.19 -26.95 14.25
CA ASP A 331 -14.70 -28.20 13.67
C ASP A 331 -13.59 -28.87 14.49
N GLY A 332 -13.11 -28.19 15.54
CA GLY A 332 -12.11 -28.68 16.48
C GLY A 332 -10.66 -28.41 16.07
N ALA A 333 -10.42 -27.60 15.03
CA ALA A 333 -9.09 -27.05 14.77
C ALA A 333 -8.67 -26.10 15.91
N THR A 334 -7.35 -25.94 16.08
CA THR A 334 -6.78 -25.09 17.13
C THR A 334 -5.71 -24.20 16.57
N TYR A 335 -5.73 -22.92 16.95
CA TYR A 335 -4.80 -21.90 16.50
C TYR A 335 -4.16 -21.20 17.70
N THR A 336 -2.96 -20.65 17.49
CA THR A 336 -2.16 -20.01 18.52
C THR A 336 -2.02 -18.53 18.20
N LEU A 337 -2.39 -17.66 19.14
CA LEU A 337 -2.13 -16.22 19.10
C LEU A 337 -1.17 -15.83 20.23
N LEU A 338 -0.36 -14.80 20.01
CA LEU A 338 0.48 -14.16 21.01
C LEU A 338 -0.05 -12.74 21.20
N MET A 339 -0.67 -12.45 22.35
CA MET A 339 -1.41 -11.20 22.57
C MET A 339 -0.89 -10.46 23.81
N ASN A 340 -0.70 -9.14 23.71
CA ASN A 340 -0.37 -8.28 24.86
C ASN A 340 -1.62 -7.71 25.56
N GLU A 341 -2.76 -7.64 24.87
CA GLU A 341 -4.06 -7.25 25.43
C GLU A 341 -4.99 -8.48 25.55
N VAL A 342 -5.19 -8.98 26.77
CA VAL A 342 -6.02 -10.18 27.03
C VAL A 342 -7.19 -9.94 27.98
N ASP A 343 -7.33 -8.71 28.49
CA ASP A 343 -8.25 -8.39 29.60
C ASP A 343 -9.73 -8.63 29.25
N ASP A 344 -10.11 -8.52 27.97
CA ASP A 344 -11.49 -8.73 27.52
C ASP A 344 -11.83 -10.20 27.22
N LEU A 345 -10.84 -11.06 26.99
CA LEU A 345 -11.05 -12.50 26.73
C LEU A 345 -11.37 -13.31 28.00
N VAL A 346 -11.07 -12.75 29.18
CA VAL A 346 -11.30 -13.41 30.48
C VAL A 346 -12.70 -13.12 31.04
N ALA A 347 -13.51 -12.30 30.36
CA ALA A 347 -14.80 -11.80 30.86
C ALA A 347 -16.07 -12.45 30.25
N ALA A 348 -15.94 -13.45 29.37
CA ALA A 348 -17.09 -14.15 28.75
C ALA A 348 -17.64 -15.32 29.60
#